data_AF-A0A9W6T045-F1
#
_entry.id   AF-A0A9W6T045-F1
#
_cell.length_a   1.000
_cell.length_b   1.000
_cell.length_c   1.000
_cell.angle_alpha   90.00
_cell.angle_beta   90.00
_cell.angle_gamma   90.00
#
_symmetry.space_group_name_H-M   'P 1'
#
loop_
_entity.id
_entity.type
_entity.pdbx_description
1 polymer ?
#
loop_
_entity_poly.entity_id
_entity_poly.type
_entity_poly.pdbx_seq_one_letter_code
_entity_poly.pdbx_strand_id
1 'polypeptide(L)'
;MTKYRDTKNRFIYFQNFQIIKTLTDLISGELSFQKGGVLLSTSGLYKNNDTIKVAVNEIEPNHYSKFNEWDKNFTNKLNSNNGLQNLKISNFNLPQIKSLMNEFFKLNLIHNEYNLNENLINLNNDNELFLNKFSEKKYIISGNGNPRSLIKSCVFSYV
;
A
#
# COMPACT_ATOMS: atom_id res chain seq x y z
N MET A 1 -14.29 17.20 -1.26
CA MET A 1 -14.64 18.24 -0.26
C MET A 1 -15.04 17.58 1.05
N THR A 2 -14.91 18.28 2.18
CA THR A 2 -15.34 17.74 3.48
C THR A 2 -16.87 17.81 3.64
N LYS A 3 -17.42 17.07 4.59
CA LYS A 3 -18.87 17.11 4.90
C LYS A 3 -19.28 18.35 5.70
N TYR A 4 -18.33 19.03 6.31
CA TYR A 4 -18.57 20.24 7.10
C TYR A 4 -18.93 21.44 6.22
N ARG A 5 -19.74 22.34 6.79
CA ARG A 5 -20.22 23.55 6.11
C ARG A 5 -19.91 24.79 6.92
N ASP A 6 -19.63 25.87 6.21
CA ASP A 6 -19.45 27.21 6.78
C ASP A 6 -20.82 27.86 7.08
N THR A 7 -20.80 29.00 7.78
CA THR A 7 -21.91 29.93 8.05
C THR A 7 -22.77 30.24 6.82
N LYS A 8 -22.18 30.28 5.62
CA LYS A 8 -22.88 30.46 4.33
C LYS A 8 -23.44 29.17 3.72
N ASN A 9 -23.48 28.07 4.48
CA ASN A 9 -23.92 26.74 4.07
C ASN A 9 -23.14 26.14 2.89
N ARG A 10 -21.87 26.52 2.72
CA ARG A 10 -20.96 26.01 1.67
C ARG A 10 -20.01 24.97 2.25
N PHE A 11 -19.64 23.96 1.47
CA PHE A 11 -18.67 22.96 1.92
C PHE A 11 -17.29 23.59 2.17
N ILE A 12 -16.67 23.19 3.28
CA ILE A 12 -15.33 23.68 3.65
C ILE A 12 -14.28 22.83 2.94
N TYR A 13 -13.31 23.51 2.31
CA TYR A 13 -12.16 22.86 1.70
C TYR A 13 -11.22 22.31 2.78
N PHE A 14 -10.61 21.15 2.52
CA PHE A 14 -9.91 20.41 3.59
C PHE A 14 -8.69 21.17 4.13
N GLN A 15 -8.02 21.99 3.32
CA GLN A 15 -6.88 22.78 3.77
C GLN A 15 -7.26 23.93 4.72
N ASN A 16 -8.56 24.25 4.87
CA ASN A 16 -9.01 25.28 5.79
C ASN A 16 -9.08 24.78 7.24
N PHE A 17 -9.01 23.46 7.46
CA PHE A 17 -8.95 22.89 8.81
C PHE A 17 -7.53 22.99 9.36
N GLN A 18 -7.38 23.49 10.59
CA GLN A 18 -6.08 23.75 11.20
C GLN A 18 -5.13 22.54 11.15
N ILE A 19 -5.60 21.37 11.57
CA ILE A 19 -4.79 20.12 11.60
C ILE A 19 -4.32 19.76 10.19
N ILE A 20 -5.23 19.81 9.22
CA ILE A 20 -4.92 19.42 7.85
C ILE A 20 -3.99 20.44 7.23
N LYS A 21 -4.21 21.74 7.48
CA LYS A 21 -3.32 22.81 7.05
C LYS A 21 -1.90 22.58 7.56
N THR A 22 -1.73 22.37 8.87
CA THR A 22 -0.41 22.12 9.47
C THR A 22 0.27 20.90 8.87
N LEU A 23 -0.47 19.82 8.58
CA LEU A 23 0.08 18.65 7.90
C LEU A 23 0.49 18.99 6.47
N THR A 24 -0.34 19.72 5.71
CA THR A 24 0.03 20.13 4.34
C THR A 24 1.23 21.05 4.31
N ASP A 25 1.38 21.94 5.29
CA ASP A 25 2.50 22.88 5.40
C ASP A 25 3.81 22.14 5.73
N LEU A 26 3.73 21.08 6.56
CA LEU A 26 4.86 20.19 6.84
C LEU A 26 5.26 19.37 5.60
N ILE A 27 4.27 18.88 4.85
CA ILE A 27 4.50 18.08 3.65
C ILE A 27 5.08 18.93 2.52
N SER A 28 4.57 20.15 2.37
CA SER A 28 5.04 21.09 1.35
C SER A 28 6.39 21.73 1.69
N GLY A 29 6.93 21.48 2.89
CA GLY A 29 8.18 22.08 3.37
C GLY A 29 8.07 23.55 3.75
N GLU A 30 6.87 24.13 3.81
CA GLU A 30 6.63 25.47 4.37
C GLU A 30 7.00 25.50 5.86
N LEU A 31 6.64 24.43 6.57
CA LEU A 31 7.10 24.15 7.93
C LEU A 31 8.15 23.04 7.84
N SER A 32 9.38 23.33 8.27
CA SER A 32 10.48 22.37 8.27
C SER A 32 10.93 22.02 9.68
N PHE A 33 11.35 20.78 9.87
CA PHE A 33 11.99 20.34 11.12
C PHE A 33 13.49 20.59 11.04
N GLN A 34 14.10 21.06 12.12
CA GLN A 34 15.57 21.20 12.21
C GLN A 34 16.28 19.84 12.10
N LYS A 35 15.64 18.77 12.58
CA LYS A 35 16.12 17.38 12.51
C LYS A 35 14.93 16.46 12.19
N GLY A 36 15.10 15.59 11.20
CA GLY A 36 14.09 14.60 10.80
C GLY A 36 13.52 14.84 9.40
N GLY A 37 12.43 14.13 9.09
CA GLY A 37 11.74 14.21 7.81
C GLY A 37 10.30 13.70 7.90
N VAL A 38 9.53 13.92 6.84
CA VAL A 38 8.13 13.52 6.76
C VAL A 38 8.01 12.31 5.84
N LEU A 39 7.42 11.22 6.33
CA LEU A 39 7.08 10.05 5.53
C LEU A 39 5.56 9.94 5.44
N LEU A 40 5.05 9.81 4.21
CA LEU A 40 3.63 9.63 3.93
C LEU A 40 3.38 8.25 3.35
N SER A 41 2.18 7.73 3.56
CA SER A 41 1.72 6.50 2.93
C SER A 41 0.36 6.72 2.28
N THR A 42 0.19 6.16 1.09
CA THR A 42 -1.10 6.09 0.41
C THR A 42 -1.84 4.83 0.86
N SER A 43 -3.16 4.90 0.89
CA SER A 43 -4.01 3.75 1.20
C SER A 43 -4.96 3.48 0.04
N GLY A 44 -4.92 2.27 -0.50
CA GLY A 44 -5.80 1.82 -1.58
C GLY A 44 -7.26 1.57 -1.15
N LEU A 45 -7.61 1.82 0.11
CA LEU A 45 -8.99 1.73 0.61
C LEU A 45 -9.86 2.90 0.14
N TYR A 46 -9.24 4.07 -0.06
CA TYR A 46 -9.94 5.29 -0.42
C TYR A 46 -9.97 5.48 -1.94
N LYS A 47 -10.82 6.41 -2.38
CA LYS A 47 -10.97 6.72 -3.80
C LYS A 47 -9.62 7.18 -4.38
N ASN A 48 -9.20 6.53 -5.46
CA ASN A 48 -8.04 6.95 -6.24
C ASN A 48 -8.39 8.21 -7.04
N ASN A 49 -7.52 9.20 -6.97
CA ASN A 49 -7.54 10.41 -7.77
C ASN A 49 -6.17 10.60 -8.44
N ASP A 50 -6.10 11.46 -9.44
CA ASP A 50 -4.84 11.68 -10.17
C ASP A 50 -3.97 12.74 -9.47
N THR A 51 -4.49 13.37 -8.42
CA THR A 51 -3.83 14.47 -7.70
C THR A 51 -2.48 14.06 -7.11
N ILE A 52 -2.42 12.90 -6.46
CA ILE A 52 -1.17 12.38 -5.87
C ILE A 52 -0.22 11.93 -6.98
N LYS A 53 -0.73 11.28 -8.03
CA LYS A 53 0.09 10.78 -9.14
C LYS A 53 0.77 11.92 -9.91
N VAL A 54 0.04 13.01 -10.15
CA VAL A 54 0.59 14.22 -10.76
C VAL A 54 1.60 14.90 -9.83
N ALA A 55 1.33 14.95 -8.51
CA ALA A 55 2.27 15.53 -7.54
C ALA A 55 3.60 14.76 -7.44
N VAL A 56 3.57 13.46 -7.75
CA VAL A 56 4.74 12.57 -7.72
C VAL A 56 5.38 12.44 -9.12
N ASN A 57 4.89 13.19 -10.11
CA ASN A 57 5.34 13.15 -11.51
C ASN A 57 5.19 11.78 -12.20
N GLU A 58 4.21 10.96 -11.79
CA GLU A 58 3.90 9.69 -12.47
C GLU A 58 3.04 9.88 -13.72
N ILE A 59 2.19 10.91 -13.74
CA ILE A 59 1.23 11.22 -14.81
C ILE A 59 1.27 12.72 -15.10
N GLU A 60 1.14 13.10 -16.37
CA GLU A 60 1.01 14.50 -16.78
C GLU A 60 -0.35 15.12 -16.37
N PRO A 61 -0.37 16.39 -15.96
CA PRO A 61 -1.60 17.06 -15.52
C PRO A 61 -2.60 17.26 -16.67
N ASN A 62 -3.79 16.66 -16.57
CA ASN A 62 -4.89 16.97 -17.48
C ASN A 62 -5.62 18.25 -17.04
N HIS A 63 -5.39 19.35 -17.77
CA HIS A 63 -5.96 20.66 -17.46
C HIS A 63 -7.50 20.74 -17.48
N TYR A 64 -8.17 19.81 -18.15
CA TYR A 64 -9.63 19.75 -18.26
C TYR A 64 -10.29 18.81 -17.25
N SER A 65 -9.52 18.10 -16.43
CA SER A 65 -10.05 17.21 -15.39
C SER A 65 -10.89 17.98 -14.37
N LYS A 66 -11.95 17.32 -13.87
CA LYS A 66 -12.81 17.90 -12.85
C LYS A 66 -12.07 17.95 -11.51
N PHE A 67 -12.48 18.87 -10.63
CA PHE A 67 -11.93 18.99 -9.28
C PHE A 67 -11.97 17.68 -8.46
N ASN A 68 -12.96 16.82 -8.70
CA ASN A 68 -13.10 15.53 -8.02
C ASN A 68 -12.07 14.46 -8.47
N GLU A 69 -11.42 14.68 -9.62
CA GLU A 69 -10.40 13.80 -10.20
C GLU A 69 -9.01 14.39 -9.96
N TRP A 70 -8.89 15.71 -10.12
CA TRP A 70 -7.64 16.42 -9.91
C TRP A 70 -7.85 17.75 -9.18
N ASP A 71 -7.21 17.89 -8.02
CA ASP A 71 -7.14 19.13 -7.25
C ASP A 71 -5.82 19.87 -7.53
N LYS A 72 -5.91 20.85 -8.44
CA LYS A 72 -4.78 21.69 -8.87
C LYS A 72 -4.10 22.40 -7.71
N ASN A 73 -4.88 22.92 -6.75
CA ASN A 73 -4.35 23.69 -5.63
C ASN A 73 -3.52 22.79 -4.71
N PHE A 74 -4.00 21.57 -4.47
CA PHE A 74 -3.26 20.62 -3.66
C PHE A 74 -1.99 20.13 -4.35
N THR A 75 -2.06 19.77 -5.64
CA THR A 75 -0.86 19.35 -6.40
C THR A 75 0.21 20.45 -6.42
N ASN A 76 -0.15 21.70 -6.67
CA ASN A 76 0.81 22.81 -6.68
C ASN A 76 1.51 22.97 -5.33
N LYS A 77 0.78 22.77 -4.23
CA LYS A 77 1.33 22.82 -2.88
C LYS A 77 2.23 21.61 -2.55
N LEU A 78 1.95 20.44 -3.10
CA LEU A 78 2.83 19.28 -2.94
C LEU A 78 4.11 19.40 -3.79
N ASN A 79 4.05 20.13 -4.90
CA ASN A 79 5.18 20.38 -5.77
C ASN A 79 6.09 21.53 -5.28
N SER A 80 5.68 22.29 -4.27
CA SER A 80 6.55 23.31 -3.68
C SER A 80 7.70 22.67 -2.90
N ASN A 81 8.85 23.36 -2.83
CA ASN A 81 10.05 22.96 -2.08
C ASN A 81 10.57 21.55 -2.41
N ASN A 82 11.18 21.42 -3.58
CA ASN A 82 11.82 20.20 -4.13
C ASN A 82 10.88 19.02 -4.42
N GLY A 83 9.58 19.16 -4.18
CA GLY A 83 8.55 18.19 -4.55
C GLY A 83 8.62 16.89 -3.75
N LEU A 84 7.58 16.07 -3.90
CA LEU A 84 7.51 14.77 -3.25
C LEU A 84 8.32 13.72 -4.01
N GLN A 85 9.13 12.96 -3.28
CA GLN A 85 9.81 11.78 -3.82
C GLN A 85 8.93 10.53 -3.65
N ASN A 86 8.78 9.77 -4.73
CA ASN A 86 8.07 8.50 -4.68
C ASN A 86 8.94 7.41 -4.08
N LEU A 87 8.41 6.65 -3.12
CA LEU A 87 8.96 5.37 -2.73
C LEU A 87 7.99 4.27 -3.19
N LYS A 88 8.29 3.68 -4.35
CA LYS A 88 7.48 2.60 -4.90
C LYS A 88 7.75 1.31 -4.16
N ILE A 89 6.75 0.82 -3.43
CA ILE A 89 6.81 -0.47 -2.74
C ILE A 89 6.50 -1.57 -3.75
N SER A 90 7.46 -2.47 -3.98
CA SER A 90 7.26 -3.65 -4.82
C SER A 90 6.56 -4.77 -4.05
N ASN A 91 5.92 -5.67 -4.79
CA ASN A 91 5.45 -6.94 -4.24
C ASN A 91 6.62 -7.80 -3.77
N PHE A 92 6.32 -8.83 -2.98
CA PHE A 92 7.34 -9.76 -2.53
C PHE A 92 7.85 -10.64 -3.66
N ASN A 93 9.16 -10.89 -3.65
CA ASN A 93 9.80 -11.87 -4.51
C ASN A 93 9.63 -13.29 -3.95
N LEU A 94 9.81 -14.31 -4.79
CA LEU A 94 9.77 -15.72 -4.39
C LEU A 94 10.64 -16.06 -3.17
N PRO A 95 11.89 -15.59 -3.05
CA PRO A 95 12.72 -15.88 -1.86
C PRO A 95 12.16 -15.26 -0.58
N GLN A 96 11.55 -14.07 -0.67
CA GLN A 96 10.95 -13.39 0.48
C GLN A 96 9.70 -14.14 0.95
N ILE A 97 8.91 -14.67 0.01
CA ILE A 97 7.74 -15.50 0.33
C ILE A 97 8.16 -16.82 0.93
N LYS A 98 9.21 -17.47 0.40
CA LYS A 98 9.75 -18.70 1.00
C LYS A 98 10.16 -18.48 2.46
N SER A 99 10.85 -17.36 2.75
CA SER A 99 11.22 -16.98 4.11
C SER A 99 9.99 -16.75 4.99
N LEU A 100 9.00 -16.00 4.51
CA LEU A 100 7.77 -15.74 5.24
C LEU A 100 6.94 -17.01 5.48
N MET A 101 6.87 -17.92 4.51
CA MET A 101 6.19 -19.21 4.65
C MET A 101 6.87 -20.08 5.72
N ASN A 102 8.21 -20.10 5.76
CA ASN A 102 8.94 -20.81 6.79
C ASN A 102 8.55 -20.31 8.19
N GLU A 103 8.48 -18.99 8.39
CA GLU A 103 8.01 -18.41 9.65
C GLU A 103 6.53 -18.74 9.95
N PHE A 104 5.66 -18.73 8.94
CA PHE A 104 4.25 -19.11 9.13
C PHE A 104 4.07 -20.59 9.50
N PHE A 105 4.92 -21.48 8.97
CA PHE A 105 4.95 -22.89 9.38
C PHE A 105 5.47 -23.05 10.79
N LYS A 106 6.55 -22.35 11.19
CA LYS A 106 7.05 -22.38 12.57
C LYS A 106 6.01 -21.93 13.59
N LEU A 107 5.19 -20.95 13.23
CA LEU A 107 4.13 -20.40 14.06
C LEU A 107 2.80 -21.17 13.96
N ASN A 108 2.73 -22.26 13.18
CA ASN A 108 1.52 -23.04 12.93
C ASN A 108 0.30 -22.19 12.50
N LEU A 109 0.52 -21.15 11.68
CA LEU A 109 -0.55 -20.25 11.23
C LEU A 109 -1.36 -20.82 10.05
N ILE A 110 -0.75 -21.73 9.29
CA ILE A 110 -1.34 -22.32 8.08
C ILE A 110 -2.14 -23.56 8.48
N HIS A 111 -3.45 -23.52 8.31
CA HIS A 111 -4.37 -24.57 8.75
C HIS A 111 -4.33 -25.85 7.87
N ASN A 112 -3.39 -25.96 6.92
CA ASN A 112 -3.26 -27.10 5.99
C ASN A 112 -2.59 -28.33 6.63
N GLU A 113 -2.96 -28.62 7.87
CA GLU A 113 -2.52 -29.82 8.60
C GLU A 113 -3.00 -31.11 7.91
N TYR A 114 -4.15 -31.09 7.23
CA TYR A 114 -4.80 -32.29 6.70
C TYR A 114 -4.08 -32.98 5.52
N ASN A 115 -3.29 -32.25 4.71
CA ASN A 115 -2.63 -32.82 3.51
C ASN A 115 -1.09 -32.81 3.58
N LEU A 116 -0.49 -32.41 4.70
CA LEU A 116 0.98 -32.37 4.84
C LEU A 116 1.60 -33.76 4.72
N ASN A 117 1.00 -34.75 5.39
CA ASN A 117 1.53 -36.12 5.41
C ASN A 117 1.46 -36.78 4.02
N GLU A 118 0.35 -36.65 3.30
CA GLU A 118 0.20 -37.21 1.94
C GLU A 118 1.16 -36.54 0.93
N ASN A 119 1.37 -35.23 1.04
CA ASN A 119 2.29 -34.52 0.15
C ASN A 119 3.76 -34.86 0.45
N LEU A 120 4.13 -35.06 1.72
CA LEU A 120 5.49 -35.46 2.10
C LEU A 120 5.84 -36.88 1.62
N ILE A 121 4.89 -37.81 1.69
CA ILE A 121 5.04 -39.18 1.17
C ILE A 121 5.29 -39.16 -0.35
N ASN A 122 4.57 -38.32 -1.08
CA ASN A 122 4.74 -38.16 -2.54
C ASN A 122 6.06 -37.47 -2.94
N LEU A 123 6.76 -36.84 -2.00
CA LEU A 123 7.96 -36.03 -2.23
C LEU A 123 9.23 -36.67 -1.67
N ASN A 124 9.21 -37.97 -1.32
CA ASN A 124 10.36 -38.69 -0.75
C ASN A 124 10.96 -38.01 0.50
N ASN A 125 10.13 -37.38 1.34
CA ASN A 125 10.54 -36.69 2.59
C ASN A 125 11.45 -35.46 2.43
N ASP A 126 11.59 -34.89 1.22
CA ASP A 126 12.37 -33.64 1.02
C ASP A 126 11.56 -32.38 1.41
N ASN A 127 11.71 -31.95 2.66
CA ASN A 127 11.02 -30.77 3.22
C ASN A 127 11.30 -29.47 2.44
N GLU A 128 12.50 -29.30 1.89
CA GLU A 128 12.85 -28.10 1.11
C GLU A 128 12.13 -28.03 -0.23
N LEU A 129 11.97 -29.19 -0.90
CA LEU A 129 11.31 -29.26 -2.20
C LEU A 129 9.80 -29.03 -2.05
N PHE A 130 9.21 -29.52 -0.97
CA PHE A 130 7.84 -29.19 -0.57
C PHE A 130 7.67 -27.68 -0.35
N LEU A 131 8.55 -27.07 0.45
CA LEU A 131 8.47 -25.63 0.75
C LEU A 131 8.59 -24.79 -0.52
N ASN A 132 9.46 -25.16 -1.46
CA ASN A 132 9.61 -24.49 -2.75
C ASN A 132 8.31 -24.55 -3.57
N LYS A 133 7.79 -25.76 -3.82
CA LYS A 133 6.53 -25.95 -4.59
C LYS A 133 5.35 -25.25 -3.93
N PHE A 134 5.26 -25.29 -2.60
CA PHE A 134 4.20 -24.62 -1.85
C PHE A 134 4.31 -23.09 -1.96
N SER A 135 5.53 -22.56 -1.85
CA SER A 135 5.80 -21.12 -1.99
C SER A 135 5.47 -20.63 -3.41
N GLU A 136 5.80 -21.41 -4.44
CA GLU A 136 5.44 -21.11 -5.83
C GLU A 136 3.91 -21.09 -6.03
N LYS A 137 3.20 -22.10 -5.51
CA LYS A 137 1.74 -22.16 -5.56
C LYS A 137 1.12 -20.94 -4.88
N LYS A 138 1.60 -20.58 -3.68
CA LYS A 138 1.08 -19.42 -2.93
C LYS A 138 1.48 -18.09 -3.57
N TYR A 139 2.64 -18.00 -4.22
CA TYR A 139 3.04 -16.84 -5.01
C TYR A 139 2.03 -16.56 -6.13
N ILE A 140 1.64 -17.60 -6.88
CA ILE A 140 0.66 -17.49 -7.97
C ILE A 140 -0.71 -17.08 -7.40
N ILE A 141 -1.20 -17.75 -6.35
CA ILE A 141 -2.51 -17.45 -5.73
C ILE A 141 -2.55 -16.02 -5.17
N SER A 142 -1.44 -15.52 -4.63
CA SER A 142 -1.34 -14.17 -4.09
C SER A 142 -1.31 -13.07 -5.16
N GLY A 143 -1.30 -13.41 -6.45
CA GLY A 143 -1.19 -12.44 -7.54
C GLY A 143 0.21 -11.83 -7.63
N ASN A 144 1.23 -12.70 -7.74
CA ASN A 144 2.64 -12.33 -7.84
C ASN A 144 3.15 -11.56 -6.62
N GLY A 145 2.88 -12.10 -5.43
CA GLY A 145 3.50 -11.67 -4.18
C GLY A 145 2.84 -10.49 -3.49
N ASN A 146 1.52 -10.29 -3.66
CA ASN A 146 0.79 -9.33 -2.84
C ASN A 146 0.72 -9.83 -1.37
N PRO A 147 1.28 -9.08 -0.40
CA PRO A 147 1.33 -9.51 1.00
C PRO A 147 -0.05 -9.81 1.60
N ARG A 148 -1.04 -8.97 1.30
CA ARG A 148 -2.40 -9.09 1.86
C ARG A 148 -3.10 -10.33 1.32
N SER A 149 -2.99 -10.56 0.01
CA SER A 149 -3.58 -11.74 -0.63
C SER A 149 -2.90 -13.03 -0.17
N LEU A 150 -1.58 -12.99 0.03
CA LEU A 150 -0.81 -14.12 0.55
C LEU A 150 -1.30 -14.52 1.95
N ILE A 151 -1.36 -13.57 2.90
CA ILE A 151 -1.86 -13.83 4.26
C ILE A 151 -3.29 -14.37 4.20
N LYS A 152 -4.16 -13.78 3.37
CA LYS A 152 -5.53 -14.25 3.20
C LYS A 152 -5.59 -15.69 2.70
N SER A 153 -4.72 -16.06 1.76
CA SER A 153 -4.64 -17.42 1.22
C SER A 153 -4.08 -18.45 2.20
N CYS A 154 -3.35 -18.02 3.22
CA CYS A 154 -2.73 -18.91 4.22
C CYS A 154 -3.58 -19.06 5.48
N VAL A 155 -4.25 -18.00 5.92
CA VAL A 155 -4.96 -17.95 7.21
C VAL A 155 -6.47 -18.02 7.03
N PHE A 156 -7.03 -17.27 6.08
CA PHE A 156 -8.49 -17.14 5.93
C PHE A 156 -9.09 -18.10 4.90
N SER A 157 -8.25 -18.75 4.10
CA SER A 157 -8.69 -19.71 3.08
C SER A 157 -8.59 -21.12 3.65
N TYR A 158 -9.74 -21.72 3.98
CA TYR A 158 -9.85 -23.15 4.28
C TYR A 158 -9.91 -23.91 2.95
N VAL A 159 -8.75 -24.20 2.36
CA VAL A 159 -8.63 -25.06 1.17
C VAL A 159 -7.47 -26.03 1.34
#